data_AF-A0A8X7BFW4-F1
#
_entry.id   AF-A0A8X7BFW4-F1
#
_cell.length_a   1.000
_cell.length_b   1.000
_cell.length_c   1.000
_cell.angle_alpha   90.00
_cell.angle_beta   90.00
_cell.angle_gamma   90.00
#
_symmetry.space_group_name_H-M   'P 1'
#
loop_
_entity.id
_entity.type
_entity.pdbx_description
1 polymer ?
#
loop_
_entity_poly.entity_id
_entity_poly.type
_entity_poly.pdbx_seq_one_letter_code
_entity_poly.pdbx_strand_id
1 'polypeptide(L)'
;MTLKCENCDYSFSFCTSEKVNKLHSINLAFVFGMRIIGKGHSAVKKLCFAINIDVPSKRAFGFLGKKLEFAASNVACNTMKEAALEIRSNETDTEFSQCGVSVDGTWQRRGYSSLNGCVSVISIESGKVLDVEFMSKVCRLCNSKNKKLNTIHNYAKHIGSSGATEPLGVYRIFERSVEMRKLQYVNFFGEGDSKGYASVKDIYGKNTVAKYECIGHIQKRVGIKLRKLKSKRKDLGGRGKLTDAFIDKLQNYCGIAIRDNVNNLQGMQRAVIAEFFHCCSKAKQQMHGPVGPDSWRKFQQAVSKDKIYIDKSKGLPPNLINIIKPTYMKLCDQNFLAKCLPGKTQNSNECFNGILWKFIPKDVFVSLTILRLGGYMAVIQFNKGFQGLIDILKHFGVTVGVLTLKGFSELDEIRKTDSKRHSLTVAKVARKK
;
A
#
# COMPACT_ATOMS: atom_id res chain seq x y z
N MET A 1 0.54 22.14 -37.86
CA MET A 1 -0.30 23.25 -38.34
C MET A 1 -0.01 23.40 -39.82
N THR A 2 -1.03 23.65 -40.63
CA THR A 2 -0.85 23.81 -42.08
C THR A 2 -1.37 25.19 -42.45
N LEU A 3 -0.49 26.05 -42.95
CA LEU A 3 -0.89 27.29 -43.59
C LEU A 3 -1.35 26.93 -45.00
N LYS A 4 -2.57 27.33 -45.35
CA LYS A 4 -3.06 27.28 -46.73
C LYS A 4 -3.18 28.71 -47.23
N CYS A 5 -2.67 28.96 -48.43
CA CYS A 5 -2.96 30.20 -49.13
C CYS A 5 -4.43 30.16 -49.58
N GLU A 6 -5.17 31.26 -49.39
CA GLU A 6 -6.55 31.36 -49.87
C GLU A 6 -6.63 31.60 -51.38
N ASN A 7 -5.55 32.10 -51.97
CA ASN A 7 -5.50 32.51 -53.38
C ASN A 7 -4.74 31.53 -54.30
N CYS A 8 -4.13 30.46 -53.77
CA CYS A 8 -3.48 29.43 -54.58
C CYS A 8 -3.38 28.10 -53.83
N ASP A 9 -2.98 27.04 -54.53
CA ASP A 9 -2.82 25.68 -53.98
C ASP A 9 -1.62 25.52 -53.03
N TYR A 10 -0.94 26.62 -52.68
CA TYR A 10 0.17 26.57 -51.75
C TYR A 10 -0.30 26.17 -50.35
N SER A 11 0.29 25.09 -49.84
CA SER A 11 0.11 24.68 -48.46
C SER A 11 1.46 24.37 -47.82
N PHE A 12 1.69 24.93 -46.63
CA PHE A 12 2.91 24.74 -45.87
C PHE A 12 2.59 24.13 -44.50
N SER A 13 3.05 22.91 -44.28
CA SER A 13 2.85 22.21 -43.01
C SER A 13 4.09 22.36 -42.12
N PHE A 14 3.88 22.89 -40.92
CA PHE A 14 4.93 23.03 -39.93
C PHE A 14 4.49 22.51 -38.56
N CYS A 15 5.47 22.15 -37.73
CA CYS A 15 5.24 21.68 -36.37
C CYS A 15 5.45 22.83 -35.39
N THR A 16 4.49 23.03 -34.49
CA THR A 16 4.53 24.09 -33.47
C THR A 16 5.26 23.65 -32.20
N SER A 17 5.76 22.41 -32.13
CA SER A 17 6.44 21.86 -30.96
C SER A 17 7.87 21.44 -31.29
N GLU A 18 8.76 21.70 -30.34
CA GLU A 18 10.14 21.28 -30.37
C GLU A 18 10.25 19.76 -30.58
N LYS A 19 11.18 19.36 -31.47
CA LYS A 19 11.55 17.96 -31.66
C LYS A 19 12.77 17.66 -30.80
N VAL A 20 12.56 16.94 -29.71
CA VAL A 20 13.65 16.45 -28.86
C VAL A 20 13.84 14.96 -29.14
N ASN A 21 15.05 14.55 -29.53
CA ASN A 21 15.37 13.15 -29.85
C ASN A 21 14.41 12.50 -30.88
N LYS A 22 14.07 13.24 -31.95
CA LYS A 22 13.11 12.83 -33.00
C LYS A 22 11.66 12.64 -32.51
N LEU A 23 11.34 13.06 -31.29
CA LEU A 23 10.00 13.04 -30.72
C LEU A 23 9.48 14.48 -30.54
N HIS A 24 8.24 14.71 -30.92
CA HIS A 24 7.57 15.97 -30.59
C HIS A 24 7.29 16.03 -29.09
N SER A 25 7.83 17.04 -28.41
CA SER A 25 7.68 17.24 -26.97
C SER A 25 6.22 17.27 -26.54
N ILE A 26 5.34 17.93 -27.33
CA ILE A 26 3.91 18.01 -27.06
C ILE A 26 3.21 16.65 -27.13
N ASN A 27 3.59 15.78 -28.08
CA ASN A 27 2.98 14.45 -28.22
C ASN A 27 3.37 13.57 -27.03
N LEU A 28 4.64 13.64 -26.62
CA LEU A 28 5.11 12.93 -25.44
C LEU A 28 4.39 13.42 -24.17
N ALA A 29 4.34 14.74 -23.96
CA ALA A 29 3.65 15.37 -22.83
C ALA A 29 2.15 15.04 -22.80
N PHE A 30 1.50 15.01 -23.96
CA PHE A 30 0.10 14.65 -24.09
C PHE A 30 -0.15 13.19 -23.69
N VAL A 31 0.66 12.24 -24.21
CA VAL A 31 0.54 10.83 -23.80
C VAL A 31 0.85 10.68 -22.31
N PHE A 32 1.87 11.37 -21.80
CA PHE A 32 2.23 11.39 -20.39
C PHE A 32 1.07 11.89 -19.50
N GLY A 33 0.46 13.03 -19.84
CA GLY A 33 -0.69 13.58 -19.12
C GLY A 33 -1.88 12.62 -19.09
N MET A 34 -2.18 11.98 -20.23
CA MET A 34 -3.23 10.96 -20.30
C MET A 34 -2.93 9.73 -19.43
N ARG A 35 -1.66 9.35 -19.30
CA ARG A 35 -1.24 8.26 -18.41
C ARG A 35 -1.28 8.66 -16.94
N ILE A 36 -0.99 9.92 -16.60
CA ILE A 36 -1.12 10.43 -15.23
C ILE A 36 -2.55 10.25 -14.72
N ILE A 37 -3.55 10.55 -15.56
CA ILE A 37 -4.96 10.42 -15.18
C ILE A 37 -5.54 9.01 -15.42
N GLY A 38 -4.68 8.02 -15.69
CA GLY A 38 -5.07 6.63 -15.88
C GLY A 38 -5.89 6.34 -17.13
N LYS A 39 -5.78 7.19 -18.17
CA LYS A 39 -6.57 7.09 -19.40
C LYS A 39 -5.77 6.55 -20.58
N GLY A 40 -6.46 5.76 -21.41
CA GLY A 40 -5.93 5.16 -22.62
C GLY A 40 -6.39 5.85 -23.91
N HIS A 41 -6.02 5.29 -25.06
CA HIS A 41 -6.31 5.86 -26.38
C HIS A 41 -7.80 6.13 -26.65
N SER A 42 -8.70 5.30 -26.13
CA SER A 42 -10.15 5.53 -26.30
C SER A 42 -10.61 6.83 -25.64
N ALA A 43 -10.02 7.21 -24.51
CA ALA A 43 -10.32 8.48 -23.86
C ALA A 43 -9.64 9.65 -24.59
N VAL A 44 -8.45 9.43 -25.16
CA VAL A 44 -7.79 10.40 -26.04
C VAL A 44 -8.70 10.80 -27.19
N LYS A 45 -9.30 9.83 -27.90
CA LYS A 45 -10.27 10.12 -28.98
C LYS A 45 -11.38 11.05 -28.51
N LYS A 46 -12.00 10.73 -27.38
CA LYS A 46 -13.11 11.52 -26.82
C LYS A 46 -12.66 12.94 -26.47
N LEU A 47 -11.52 13.08 -25.79
CA LEU A 47 -10.98 14.39 -25.41
C LEU A 47 -10.66 15.22 -26.66
N CYS A 48 -9.90 14.65 -27.60
CA CYS A 48 -9.50 15.33 -28.83
C CYS A 48 -10.71 15.81 -29.64
N PHE A 49 -11.72 14.96 -29.85
CA PHE A 49 -12.95 15.37 -30.55
C PHE A 49 -13.75 16.42 -29.79
N ALA A 50 -13.79 16.37 -28.45
CA ALA A 50 -14.49 17.36 -27.64
C ALA A 50 -13.87 18.76 -27.71
N ILE A 51 -12.56 18.85 -27.99
CA ILE A 51 -11.84 20.13 -28.12
C ILE A 51 -11.41 20.43 -29.57
N ASN A 52 -11.99 19.71 -30.54
CA ASN A 52 -11.74 19.89 -31.98
C ASN A 52 -10.25 19.83 -32.39
N ILE A 53 -9.51 18.84 -31.88
CA ILE A 53 -8.13 18.56 -32.30
C ILE A 53 -8.00 17.14 -32.88
N ASP A 54 -7.00 16.96 -33.74
CA ASP A 54 -6.72 15.64 -34.32
C ASP A 54 -6.25 14.62 -33.28
N VAL A 55 -6.53 13.35 -33.55
CA VAL A 55 -6.26 12.24 -32.63
C VAL A 55 -4.94 11.57 -33.01
N PRO A 56 -3.96 11.45 -32.10
CA PRO A 56 -2.78 10.65 -32.38
C PRO A 56 -3.18 9.20 -32.67
N SER A 57 -2.55 8.58 -33.68
CA SER A 57 -2.87 7.19 -34.02
C SER A 57 -2.63 6.24 -32.83
N LYS A 58 -3.40 5.14 -32.77
CA LYS A 58 -3.24 4.12 -31.70
C LYS A 58 -1.81 3.56 -31.66
N ARG A 59 -1.16 3.45 -32.82
CA ARG A 59 0.24 3.03 -32.95
C ARG A 59 1.19 4.05 -32.33
N ALA A 60 1.04 5.34 -32.67
CA ALA A 60 1.86 6.41 -32.10
C ALA A 60 1.68 6.52 -30.58
N PHE A 61 0.44 6.49 -30.08
CA PHE A 61 0.14 6.50 -28.66
C PHE A 61 0.77 5.32 -27.91
N GLY A 62 0.71 4.12 -28.50
CA GLY A 62 1.34 2.92 -27.95
C GLY A 62 2.88 2.99 -27.95
N PHE A 63 3.46 3.54 -29.01
CA PHE A 63 4.92 3.74 -29.12
C PHE A 63 5.44 4.71 -28.07
N LEU A 64 4.79 5.87 -27.91
CA LEU A 64 5.14 6.84 -26.86
C LEU A 64 4.94 6.27 -25.46
N GLY A 65 3.87 5.49 -25.25
CA GLY A 65 3.65 4.78 -23.99
C GLY A 65 4.79 3.81 -23.62
N LYS A 66 5.39 3.10 -24.60
CA LYS A 66 6.57 2.25 -24.38
C LYS A 66 7.81 3.06 -24.03
N LYS A 67 8.03 4.19 -24.71
CA LYS A 67 9.14 5.08 -24.39
C LYS A 67 9.02 5.63 -22.96
N LEU A 68 7.83 6.12 -22.59
CA LEU A 68 7.55 6.57 -21.24
C LEU A 68 7.76 5.48 -20.19
N GLU A 69 7.41 4.22 -20.49
CA GLU A 69 7.65 3.11 -19.57
C GLU A 69 9.13 2.89 -19.29
N PHE A 70 9.98 2.92 -20.34
CA PHE A 70 11.42 2.83 -20.19
C PHE A 70 11.99 3.96 -19.33
N ALA A 71 11.60 5.21 -19.61
CA ALA A 71 12.02 6.37 -18.82
C ALA A 71 11.55 6.29 -17.37
N ALA A 72 10.29 5.95 -17.14
CA ALA A 72 9.72 5.79 -15.81
C ALA A 72 10.43 4.66 -15.03
N SER A 73 10.79 3.56 -15.68
CA SER A 73 11.57 2.47 -15.07
C SER A 73 12.92 2.97 -14.56
N ASN A 74 13.64 3.78 -15.34
CA ASN A 74 14.93 4.34 -14.94
C ASN A 74 14.80 5.30 -13.75
N VAL A 75 13.83 6.23 -13.83
CA VAL A 75 13.57 7.21 -12.77
C VAL A 75 13.11 6.53 -11.47
N ALA A 76 12.23 5.53 -11.57
CA ALA A 76 11.79 4.75 -10.42
C ALA A 76 12.94 3.94 -9.81
N CYS A 77 13.80 3.34 -10.64
CA CYS A 77 14.98 2.61 -10.17
C CYS A 77 15.89 3.52 -9.33
N ASN A 78 16.20 4.71 -9.83
CA ASN A 78 17.02 5.71 -9.11
C ASN A 78 16.33 6.17 -7.82
N THR A 79 15.03 6.47 -7.88
CA THR A 79 14.25 6.89 -6.71
C THR A 79 14.23 5.82 -5.61
N MET A 80 14.19 4.54 -5.97
CA MET A 80 14.28 3.44 -5.00
C MET A 80 15.72 3.22 -4.50
N LYS A 81 16.75 3.55 -5.29
CA LYS A 81 18.16 3.53 -4.84
C LYS A 81 18.41 4.63 -3.82
N GLU A 82 17.92 5.84 -4.07
CA GLU A 82 17.97 6.95 -3.11
C GLU A 82 17.27 6.60 -1.79
N ALA A 83 16.07 5.99 -1.86
CA ALA A 83 15.37 5.51 -0.67
C ALA A 83 16.16 4.45 0.12
N ALA A 84 16.92 3.59 -0.56
CA ALA A 84 17.80 2.62 0.10
C ALA A 84 19.04 3.30 0.71
N LEU A 85 19.60 4.31 0.04
CA LEU A 85 20.73 5.09 0.56
C LEU A 85 20.37 5.84 1.84
N GLU A 86 19.16 6.40 1.94
CA GLU A 86 18.68 7.06 3.17
C GLU A 86 18.62 6.13 4.38
N ILE A 87 18.45 4.83 4.16
CA ILE A 87 18.47 3.82 5.22
C ILE A 87 19.92 3.53 5.60
N ARG A 88 20.79 3.32 4.60
CA ARG A 88 22.22 3.03 4.79
C ARG A 88 22.99 4.17 5.45
N SER A 89 22.66 5.43 5.16
CA SER A 89 23.34 6.60 5.74
C SER A 89 23.16 6.72 7.25
N ASN A 90 22.26 5.94 7.84
CA ASN A 90 22.05 5.90 9.28
C ASN A 90 22.85 4.77 9.96
N GLU A 91 23.60 3.97 9.22
CA GLU A 91 24.40 2.84 9.71
C GLU A 91 25.91 3.02 9.47
N THR A 92 26.73 2.33 10.25
CA THR A 92 28.20 2.32 10.12
C THR A 92 28.66 1.49 8.92
N ASP A 93 29.91 1.68 8.50
CA ASP A 93 30.51 1.27 7.23
C ASP A 93 30.53 -0.27 6.99
N THR A 94 29.37 -0.85 6.66
CA THR A 94 29.20 -2.26 6.28
C THR A 94 28.92 -2.40 4.78
N GLU A 95 29.26 -3.56 4.20
CA GLU A 95 29.00 -3.86 2.78
C GLU A 95 27.50 -3.79 2.43
N PHE A 96 26.64 -4.14 3.38
CA PHE A 96 25.18 -4.06 3.29
C PHE A 96 24.57 -3.70 4.65
N SER A 97 23.43 -3.02 4.61
CA SER A 97 22.65 -2.63 5.78
C SER A 97 21.43 -3.53 5.98
N GLN A 98 20.89 -3.56 7.19
CA GLN A 98 19.70 -4.36 7.51
C GLN A 98 18.49 -3.46 7.77
N CYS A 99 17.33 -3.80 7.22
CA CYS A 99 16.12 -3.01 7.47
C CYS A 99 14.84 -3.84 7.57
N GLY A 100 13.82 -3.26 8.18
CA GLY A 100 12.47 -3.77 8.18
C GLY A 100 11.68 -3.30 6.98
N VAL A 101 10.86 -4.19 6.44
CA VAL A 101 10.04 -3.90 5.28
C VAL A 101 8.61 -4.36 5.46
N SER A 102 7.68 -3.52 5.01
CA SER A 102 6.29 -3.88 4.79
C SER A 102 6.13 -4.44 3.38
N VAL A 103 5.58 -5.64 3.29
CA VAL A 103 5.38 -6.35 2.02
C VAL A 103 3.89 -6.51 1.77
N ASP A 104 3.45 -6.15 0.56
CA ASP A 104 2.04 -6.30 0.17
C ASP A 104 1.89 -6.56 -1.34
N GLY A 105 0.95 -7.44 -1.65
CA GLY A 105 0.56 -7.83 -2.99
C GLY A 105 -0.83 -7.29 -3.34
N THR A 106 -0.93 -6.56 -4.44
CA THR A 106 -2.21 -6.00 -4.90
C THR A 106 -2.54 -6.41 -6.33
N TRP A 107 -3.83 -6.65 -6.57
CA TRP A 107 -4.35 -7.15 -7.84
C TRP A 107 -5.32 -6.16 -8.49
N GLN A 108 -5.29 -6.11 -9.83
CA GLN A 108 -6.14 -5.20 -10.60
C GLN A 108 -7.62 -5.55 -10.44
N ARG A 109 -7.98 -6.83 -10.41
CA ARG A 109 -9.34 -7.29 -10.08
C ARG A 109 -9.36 -7.99 -8.72
N ARG A 110 -10.48 -7.91 -8.00
CA ARG A 110 -10.68 -8.68 -6.77
C ARG A 110 -10.89 -10.16 -7.13
N GLY A 111 -10.29 -11.06 -6.33
CA GLY A 111 -10.41 -12.50 -6.48
C GLY A 111 -9.29 -13.17 -7.30
N TYR A 112 -9.30 -14.50 -7.32
CA TYR A 112 -8.25 -15.34 -7.93
C TYR A 112 -8.17 -15.28 -9.47
N SER A 113 -9.04 -14.50 -10.11
CA SER A 113 -9.11 -14.31 -11.57
C SER A 113 -8.33 -13.09 -12.06
N SER A 114 -7.68 -12.32 -11.18
CA SER A 114 -6.89 -11.17 -11.64
C SER A 114 -5.74 -11.62 -12.53
N LEU A 115 -5.61 -10.93 -13.66
CA LEU A 115 -4.58 -11.16 -14.66
C LEU A 115 -3.33 -10.32 -14.41
N ASN A 116 -3.45 -9.25 -13.64
CA ASN A 116 -2.39 -8.28 -13.38
C ASN A 116 -2.27 -8.02 -11.88
N GLY A 117 -1.04 -7.84 -11.41
CA GLY A 117 -0.79 -7.21 -10.12
C GLY A 117 0.65 -6.83 -9.87
N CYS A 118 0.86 -6.36 -8.65
CA CYS A 118 2.08 -5.74 -8.18
C CYS A 118 2.36 -6.26 -6.77
N VAL A 119 3.59 -6.69 -6.52
CA VAL A 119 4.10 -6.84 -5.16
C VAL A 119 5.03 -5.67 -4.89
N SER A 120 4.90 -5.06 -3.72
CA SER A 120 5.72 -3.91 -3.32
C SER A 120 6.35 -4.16 -1.95
N VAL A 121 7.55 -3.60 -1.79
CA VAL A 121 8.30 -3.60 -0.53
C VAL A 121 8.57 -2.16 -0.14
N ILE A 122 8.08 -1.75 1.02
CA ILE A 122 8.19 -0.40 1.58
C ILE A 122 8.99 -0.47 2.88
N SER A 123 10.01 0.36 3.03
CA SER A 123 10.78 0.44 4.29
C SER A 123 9.89 0.87 5.45
N ILE A 124 10.09 0.24 6.61
CA ILE A 124 9.42 0.60 7.85
C ILE A 124 10.04 1.86 8.47
N GLU A 125 11.31 2.09 8.20
CA GLU A 125 12.12 3.21 8.71
C GLU A 125 11.83 4.49 7.93
N SER A 126 11.99 4.48 6.61
CA SER A 126 11.81 5.67 5.76
C SER A 126 10.37 5.83 5.27
N GLY A 127 9.57 4.76 5.29
CA GLY A 127 8.23 4.76 4.72
C GLY A 127 8.20 4.86 3.19
N LYS A 128 9.34 4.72 2.51
CA LYS A 128 9.49 4.79 1.04
C LYS A 128 9.51 3.40 0.40
N VAL A 129 9.06 3.32 -0.85
CA VAL A 129 9.14 2.11 -1.66
C VAL A 129 10.61 1.81 -1.99
N LEU A 130 11.04 0.58 -1.74
CA LEU A 130 12.39 0.08 -2.03
C LEU A 130 12.42 -0.82 -3.28
N ASP A 131 11.35 -1.55 -3.54
CA ASP A 131 11.25 -2.39 -4.73
C ASP A 131 9.79 -2.74 -5.08
N VAL A 132 9.57 -3.08 -6.35
CA VAL A 132 8.29 -3.52 -6.91
C VAL A 132 8.48 -4.63 -7.94
N GLU A 133 7.57 -5.61 -7.95
CA GLU A 133 7.51 -6.66 -8.96
C GLU A 133 6.14 -6.64 -9.65
N PHE A 134 6.14 -6.36 -10.96
CA PHE A 134 4.93 -6.35 -11.78
C PHE A 134 4.74 -7.69 -12.47
N MET A 135 3.56 -8.29 -12.28
CA MET A 135 3.24 -9.60 -12.82
C MET A 135 1.98 -9.53 -13.67
N SER A 136 2.01 -10.24 -14.80
CA SER A 136 0.83 -10.47 -15.63
C SER A 136 0.74 -11.93 -16.05
N LYS A 137 -0.46 -12.50 -15.98
CA LYS A 137 -0.79 -13.83 -16.53
C LYS A 137 -1.01 -13.80 -18.05
N VAL A 138 -1.02 -12.62 -18.67
CA VAL A 138 -1.31 -12.44 -20.09
C VAL A 138 -0.07 -11.95 -20.81
N CYS A 139 0.42 -12.76 -21.75
CA CYS A 139 1.40 -12.33 -22.73
C CYS A 139 0.75 -12.24 -24.11
N ARG A 140 0.68 -11.04 -24.69
CA ARG A 140 0.17 -10.87 -26.07
C ARG A 140 1.03 -11.57 -27.11
N LEU A 141 2.34 -11.70 -26.85
CA LEU A 141 3.26 -12.40 -27.76
C LEU A 141 3.03 -13.91 -27.70
N CYS A 142 2.88 -14.49 -26.49
CA CYS A 142 2.57 -15.92 -26.35
C CYS A 142 1.16 -16.28 -26.83
N ASN A 143 0.21 -15.33 -26.79
CA ASN A 143 -1.15 -15.52 -27.30
C ASN A 143 -1.29 -15.25 -28.81
N SER A 144 -0.21 -14.83 -29.48
CA SER A 144 -0.21 -14.63 -30.94
C SER A 144 0.01 -15.96 -31.65
N LYS A 145 -0.62 -16.16 -32.82
CA LYS A 145 -0.55 -17.41 -33.61
C LYS A 145 0.85 -17.70 -34.18
N ASN A 146 1.80 -16.76 -34.11
CA ASN A 146 3.18 -16.96 -34.55
C ASN A 146 4.03 -17.64 -33.46
N LYS A 147 3.93 -18.97 -33.38
CA LYS A 147 4.69 -19.85 -32.46
C LYS A 147 6.22 -19.91 -32.71
N LYS A 148 6.80 -19.01 -33.51
CA LYS A 148 8.21 -19.11 -33.98
C LYS A 148 9.26 -18.37 -33.14
N LEU A 149 8.92 -17.83 -31.97
CA LEU A 149 9.91 -17.20 -31.09
C LEU A 149 10.08 -18.02 -29.81
N ASN A 150 11.05 -18.93 -29.85
CA ASN A 150 11.62 -19.63 -28.70
C ASN A 150 12.51 -18.71 -27.82
N THR A 151 12.30 -17.39 -27.88
CA THR A 151 12.88 -16.49 -26.88
C THR A 151 12.12 -16.69 -25.58
N ILE A 152 12.86 -17.04 -24.53
CA ILE A 152 12.39 -17.15 -23.15
C ILE A 152 11.74 -15.81 -22.76
N HIS A 153 10.43 -15.68 -22.92
CA HIS A 153 9.65 -14.54 -22.46
C HIS A 153 9.47 -14.65 -20.93
N ASN A 154 10.56 -14.46 -20.20
CA ASN A 154 10.67 -14.58 -18.73
C ASN A 154 9.72 -13.66 -17.94
N TYR A 155 9.06 -12.70 -18.61
CA TYR A 155 8.22 -11.70 -17.97
C TYR A 155 6.73 -12.07 -17.85
N ALA A 156 6.28 -13.18 -18.45
CA ALA A 156 4.84 -13.43 -18.57
C ALA A 156 4.40 -14.91 -18.50
N LYS A 157 5.23 -15.80 -17.96
CA LYS A 157 4.82 -17.19 -17.65
C LYS A 157 4.96 -17.46 -16.16
N HIS A 158 4.00 -16.96 -15.38
CA HIS A 158 3.63 -17.70 -14.18
C HIS A 158 2.51 -18.66 -14.56
N ILE A 159 2.84 -19.94 -14.68
CA ILE A 159 1.88 -21.03 -14.87
C ILE A 159 1.44 -21.45 -13.47
N GLY A 160 0.47 -20.73 -12.89
CA GLY A 160 -0.08 -21.04 -11.57
C GLY A 160 -1.17 -20.06 -11.12
N SER A 161 -1.86 -20.40 -10.03
CA SER A 161 -2.96 -19.59 -9.49
C SER A 161 -2.49 -18.22 -8.98
N SER A 162 -3.41 -17.24 -8.83
CA SER A 162 -3.05 -15.93 -8.27
C SER A 162 -2.55 -16.01 -6.82
N GLY A 163 -2.76 -17.13 -6.14
CA GLY A 163 -2.23 -17.35 -4.79
C GLY A 163 -0.75 -17.74 -4.75
N ALA A 164 -0.16 -18.13 -5.89
CA ALA A 164 1.26 -18.45 -6.02
C ALA A 164 2.09 -17.29 -6.60
N THR A 165 1.44 -16.27 -7.16
CA THR A 165 2.13 -15.09 -7.73
C THR A 165 2.70 -14.17 -6.66
N GLU A 166 2.01 -14.00 -5.52
CA GLU A 166 2.54 -13.17 -4.43
C GLU A 166 3.85 -13.74 -3.85
N PRO A 167 3.94 -15.03 -3.44
CA PRO A 167 5.20 -15.59 -2.94
C PRO A 167 6.38 -15.48 -3.92
N LEU A 168 6.12 -15.64 -5.22
CA LEU A 168 7.15 -15.46 -6.25
C LEU A 168 7.60 -14.01 -6.34
N GLY A 169 6.67 -13.04 -6.29
CA GLY A 169 7.01 -11.62 -6.33
C GLY A 169 7.82 -11.19 -5.10
N VAL A 170 7.45 -11.69 -3.92
CA VAL A 170 8.21 -11.47 -2.68
C VAL A 170 9.62 -12.06 -2.81
N TYR A 171 9.73 -13.31 -3.25
CA TYR A 171 11.02 -13.99 -3.44
C TYR A 171 11.94 -13.18 -4.37
N ARG A 172 11.46 -12.79 -5.56
CA ARG A 172 12.26 -12.03 -6.54
C ARG A 172 12.77 -10.69 -6.00
N ILE A 173 11.97 -10.01 -5.20
CA ILE A 173 12.37 -8.74 -4.59
C ILE A 173 13.46 -8.96 -3.53
N PHE A 174 13.31 -9.98 -2.68
CA PHE A 174 14.30 -10.27 -1.65
C PHE A 174 15.61 -10.80 -2.24
N GLU A 175 15.53 -11.68 -3.25
CA GLU A 175 16.69 -12.25 -3.96
C GLU A 175 17.61 -11.15 -4.52
N ARG A 176 17.03 -10.12 -5.17
CA ARG A 176 17.80 -9.02 -5.77
C ARG A 176 18.10 -7.85 -4.84
N SER A 177 17.67 -7.90 -3.58
CA SER A 177 17.76 -6.76 -2.65
C SER A 177 19.21 -6.36 -2.35
N VAL A 178 20.07 -7.33 -2.04
CA VAL A 178 21.49 -7.09 -1.72
C VAL A 178 22.21 -6.51 -2.93
N GLU A 179 22.02 -7.11 -4.11
CA GLU A 179 22.66 -6.65 -5.35
C GLU A 179 22.17 -5.25 -5.75
N MET A 180 20.85 -5.04 -5.80
CA MET A 180 20.27 -3.80 -6.36
C MET A 180 20.22 -2.64 -5.36
N ARG A 181 20.16 -2.93 -4.06
CA ARG A 181 19.91 -1.93 -3.00
C ARG A 181 20.99 -1.92 -1.91
N LYS A 182 21.85 -2.93 -1.82
CA LYS A 182 22.79 -3.11 -0.70
C LYS A 182 22.07 -3.17 0.65
N LEU A 183 20.89 -3.82 0.66
CA LEU A 183 20.05 -4.00 1.84
C LEU A 183 19.68 -5.48 2.01
N GLN A 184 19.68 -5.94 3.27
CA GLN A 184 19.01 -7.16 3.69
C GLN A 184 17.71 -6.83 4.41
N TYR A 185 16.62 -7.43 3.96
CA TYR A 185 15.29 -7.25 4.56
C TYR A 185 15.08 -8.25 5.69
N VAL A 186 15.49 -7.90 6.92
CA VAL A 186 15.50 -8.82 8.07
C VAL A 186 14.20 -8.83 8.86
N ASN A 187 13.39 -7.77 8.81
CA ASN A 187 12.09 -7.73 9.48
C ASN A 187 10.95 -7.65 8.46
N PHE A 188 10.24 -8.75 8.25
CA PHE A 188 9.12 -8.86 7.31
C PHE A 188 7.80 -8.49 8.01
N PHE A 189 7.18 -7.38 7.61
CA PHE A 189 5.84 -6.99 8.03
C PHE A 189 4.84 -7.34 6.93
N GLY A 190 3.93 -8.28 7.20
CA GLY A 190 2.94 -8.72 6.21
C GLY A 190 1.68 -9.28 6.84
N GLU A 191 0.73 -9.67 5.99
CA GLU A 191 -0.47 -10.38 6.44
C GLU A 191 -0.13 -11.75 7.03
N GLY A 192 -0.96 -12.19 8.00
CA GLY A 192 -0.83 -13.39 8.84
C GLY A 192 -0.06 -14.58 8.25
N ASP A 193 -0.72 -15.69 7.89
CA ASP A 193 -0.04 -16.83 7.24
C ASP A 193 0.29 -16.50 5.77
N SER A 194 1.20 -15.54 5.56
CA SER A 194 1.75 -15.23 4.24
C SER A 194 2.65 -16.36 3.75
N LYS A 195 2.23 -17.01 2.65
CA LYS A 195 3.09 -17.87 1.83
C LYS A 195 4.33 -17.11 1.30
N GLY A 196 4.25 -15.79 1.19
CA GLY A 196 5.38 -14.95 0.80
C GLY A 196 6.46 -14.87 1.88
N TYR A 197 6.11 -14.84 3.17
CA TYR A 197 7.14 -14.97 4.21
C TYR A 197 7.84 -16.33 4.14
N ALA A 198 7.08 -17.40 3.93
CA ALA A 198 7.64 -18.75 3.87
C ALA A 198 8.66 -18.93 2.73
N SER A 199 8.55 -18.16 1.63
CA SER A 199 9.53 -18.20 0.53
C SER A 199 10.81 -17.42 0.81
N VAL A 200 10.86 -16.56 1.84
CA VAL A 200 12.02 -15.69 2.10
C VAL A 200 12.60 -15.79 3.51
N LYS A 201 12.00 -16.58 4.41
CA LYS A 201 12.48 -16.73 5.80
C LYS A 201 13.97 -17.08 5.94
N ASP A 202 14.49 -17.83 4.96
CA ASP A 202 15.84 -18.38 4.95
C ASP A 202 16.72 -17.78 3.81
N ILE A 203 16.28 -16.69 3.17
CA ILE A 203 16.88 -16.21 1.90
C ILE A 203 18.29 -15.63 2.04
N TYR A 204 18.65 -15.12 3.22
CA TYR A 204 20.00 -14.62 3.53
C TYR A 204 20.78 -15.58 4.43
N GLY A 205 20.24 -16.79 4.68
CA GLY A 205 20.72 -17.75 5.67
C GLY A 205 19.59 -18.28 6.55
N LYS A 206 19.86 -19.32 7.34
CA LYS A 206 18.84 -19.98 8.16
C LYS A 206 18.20 -19.03 9.18
N ASN A 207 16.88 -18.87 9.12
CA ASN A 207 16.05 -18.01 9.97
C ASN A 207 16.50 -16.54 10.02
N THR A 208 17.06 -16.00 8.94
CA THR A 208 17.56 -14.62 8.91
C THR A 208 16.46 -13.56 8.83
N VAL A 209 15.26 -13.92 8.37
CA VAL A 209 14.14 -12.97 8.27
C VAL A 209 13.11 -13.27 9.35
N ALA A 210 12.89 -12.31 10.24
CA ALA A 210 11.89 -12.36 11.29
C ALA A 210 10.53 -11.85 10.77
N LYS A 211 9.44 -12.49 11.21
CA LYS A 211 8.07 -12.12 10.82
C LYS A 211 7.38 -11.26 11.87
N TYR A 212 6.81 -10.16 11.42
CA TYR A 212 5.96 -9.28 12.19
C TYR A 212 4.60 -9.07 11.51
N GLU A 213 3.62 -8.69 12.32
CA GLU A 213 2.27 -8.37 11.90
C GLU A 213 1.92 -6.95 12.34
N CYS A 214 1.13 -6.27 11.52
CA CYS A 214 0.68 -4.93 11.87
C CYS A 214 -0.41 -4.98 12.94
N ILE A 215 -0.52 -3.93 13.75
CA ILE A 215 -1.51 -3.86 14.83
C ILE A 215 -2.93 -4.08 14.28
N GLY A 216 -3.25 -3.49 13.13
CA GLY A 216 -4.55 -3.66 12.48
C GLY A 216 -4.87 -5.12 12.12
N HIS A 217 -3.88 -5.92 11.72
CA HIS A 217 -4.06 -7.34 11.44
C HIS A 217 -4.32 -8.15 12.71
N ILE A 218 -3.63 -7.82 13.80
CA ILE A 218 -3.90 -8.41 15.11
C ILE A 218 -5.32 -8.09 15.57
N GLN A 219 -5.75 -6.83 15.46
CA GLN A 219 -7.13 -6.42 15.77
C GLN A 219 -8.15 -7.20 14.92
N LYS A 220 -7.94 -7.31 13.59
CA LYS A 220 -8.82 -8.09 12.71
C LYS A 220 -8.89 -9.55 13.14
N ARG A 221 -7.76 -10.17 13.51
CA ARG A 221 -7.69 -11.57 13.95
C ARG A 221 -8.47 -11.81 15.24
N VAL A 222 -8.40 -10.90 16.20
CA VAL A 222 -9.24 -10.93 17.42
C VAL A 222 -10.71 -10.99 17.02
N GLY A 223 -11.13 -10.09 16.13
CA GLY A 223 -12.50 -10.06 15.61
C GLY A 223 -12.93 -11.33 14.92
N ILE A 224 -12.09 -11.87 14.03
CA ILE A 224 -12.39 -13.09 13.26
C ILE A 224 -12.53 -14.29 14.19
N LYS A 225 -11.61 -14.50 15.14
CA LYS A 225 -11.70 -15.63 16.07
C LYS A 225 -12.97 -15.57 16.94
N LEU A 226 -13.32 -14.39 17.44
CA LEU A 226 -14.52 -14.19 18.25
C LEU A 226 -15.81 -14.36 17.44
N ARG A 227 -15.86 -13.84 16.20
CA ARG A 227 -17.00 -14.05 15.30
C ARG A 227 -17.16 -15.52 14.92
N LYS A 228 -16.06 -16.24 14.68
CA LYS A 228 -16.07 -17.69 14.42
C LYS A 228 -16.54 -18.49 15.63
N LEU A 229 -16.18 -18.07 16.85
CA LEU A 229 -16.71 -18.68 18.07
C LEU A 229 -18.23 -18.43 18.18
N LYS A 230 -18.66 -17.18 17.97
CA LYS A 230 -20.08 -16.78 17.95
C LYS A 230 -20.88 -17.57 16.91
N SER A 231 -20.34 -17.79 15.72
CA SER A 231 -21.05 -18.52 14.65
C SER A 231 -21.17 -20.01 14.95
N LYS A 232 -20.16 -20.62 15.59
CA LYS A 232 -20.22 -22.02 16.03
C LYS A 232 -21.22 -22.24 17.17
N ARG A 233 -21.46 -21.21 17.97
CA ARG A 233 -22.30 -21.25 19.16
C ARG A 233 -23.35 -20.15 19.13
N LYS A 234 -24.50 -20.47 18.53
CA LYS A 234 -25.62 -19.53 18.33
C LYS A 234 -26.08 -18.89 19.65
N ASP A 235 -25.94 -19.60 20.77
CA ASP A 235 -26.32 -19.15 22.10
C ASP A 235 -25.46 -17.98 22.63
N LEU A 236 -24.30 -17.69 22.01
CA LEU A 236 -23.47 -16.52 22.30
C LEU A 236 -23.96 -15.23 21.64
N GLY A 237 -24.82 -15.33 20.62
CA GLY A 237 -25.37 -14.19 19.89
C GLY A 237 -26.67 -13.65 20.49
N GLY A 238 -26.97 -12.37 20.23
CA GLY A 238 -28.22 -11.72 20.64
C GLY A 238 -28.01 -10.49 21.54
N ARG A 239 -29.12 -9.81 21.86
CA ARG A 239 -29.14 -8.61 22.71
C ARG A 239 -28.58 -8.95 24.11
N GLY A 240 -27.63 -8.14 24.60
CA GLY A 240 -26.99 -8.35 25.91
C GLY A 240 -25.93 -9.45 25.95
N LYS A 241 -25.50 -9.98 24.79
CA LYS A 241 -24.47 -11.02 24.67
C LYS A 241 -23.30 -10.56 23.78
N LEU A 242 -22.61 -11.49 23.12
CA LEU A 242 -21.47 -11.21 22.24
C LEU A 242 -21.97 -10.66 20.88
N THR A 243 -22.33 -9.38 20.85
CA THR A 243 -22.75 -8.67 19.63
C THR A 243 -21.54 -8.30 18.77
N ASP A 244 -21.74 -8.04 17.47
CA ASP A 244 -20.65 -7.55 16.61
C ASP A 244 -20.07 -6.22 17.11
N ALA A 245 -20.91 -5.31 17.60
CA ALA A 245 -20.46 -4.07 18.22
C ALA A 245 -19.58 -4.31 19.47
N PHE A 246 -19.88 -5.34 20.27
CA PHE A 246 -19.03 -5.71 21.42
C PHE A 246 -17.70 -6.34 20.96
N ILE A 247 -17.72 -7.14 19.89
CA ILE A 247 -16.50 -7.67 19.28
C ILE A 247 -15.65 -6.51 18.73
N ASP A 248 -16.25 -5.55 18.04
CA ASP A 248 -15.54 -4.36 17.54
C ASP A 248 -14.96 -3.52 18.69
N LYS A 249 -15.68 -3.42 19.81
CA LYS A 249 -15.16 -2.82 21.05
C LYS A 249 -13.88 -3.56 21.49
N LEU A 250 -13.92 -4.88 21.65
CA LEU A 250 -12.74 -5.68 22.05
C LEU A 250 -11.56 -5.54 21.07
N GLN A 251 -11.83 -5.49 19.76
CA GLN A 251 -10.79 -5.26 18.75
C GLN A 251 -10.12 -3.88 18.93
N ASN A 252 -10.92 -2.85 19.18
CA ASN A 252 -10.43 -1.50 19.38
C ASN A 252 -9.56 -1.38 20.64
N TYR A 253 -10.04 -1.89 21.79
CA TYR A 253 -9.29 -1.84 23.04
C TYR A 253 -8.01 -2.69 22.99
N CYS A 254 -8.05 -3.87 22.37
CA CYS A 254 -6.84 -4.66 22.14
C CYS A 254 -5.78 -3.86 21.35
N GLY A 255 -6.18 -3.17 20.28
CA GLY A 255 -5.26 -2.33 19.52
C GLY A 255 -4.80 -1.07 20.26
N ILE A 256 -5.55 -0.57 21.24
CA ILE A 256 -5.10 0.52 22.13
C ILE A 256 -4.03 -0.01 23.08
N ALA A 257 -4.31 -1.10 23.80
CA ALA A 257 -3.36 -1.74 24.70
C ALA A 257 -2.02 -2.10 24.02
N ILE A 258 -2.06 -2.58 22.78
CA ILE A 258 -0.83 -2.85 22.00
C ILE A 258 -0.07 -1.56 21.70
N ARG A 259 -0.76 -0.49 21.26
CA ARG A 259 -0.13 0.81 20.94
C ARG A 259 0.48 1.48 22.18
N ASP A 260 -0.13 1.31 23.34
CA ASP A 260 0.32 1.93 24.58
C ASP A 260 1.46 1.14 25.25
N ASN A 261 1.80 -0.04 24.73
CA ASN A 261 2.84 -0.93 25.28
C ASN A 261 3.83 -1.42 24.22
N VAL A 262 4.06 -0.62 23.17
CA VAL A 262 5.09 -0.91 22.15
C VAL A 262 6.44 -1.13 22.81
N ASN A 263 7.21 -2.10 22.33
CA ASN A 263 8.48 -2.53 22.90
C ASN A 263 8.44 -3.07 24.34
N ASN A 264 7.26 -3.26 24.95
CA ASN A 264 7.11 -3.88 26.27
C ASN A 264 6.17 -5.09 26.20
N LEU A 265 6.73 -6.29 25.93
CA LEU A 265 5.93 -7.49 25.72
C LEU A 265 5.10 -7.91 26.95
N GLN A 266 5.70 -7.85 28.14
CA GLN A 266 5.01 -8.19 29.39
C GLN A 266 3.92 -7.16 29.74
N GLY A 267 4.21 -5.87 29.56
CA GLY A 267 3.24 -4.78 29.69
C GLY A 267 2.07 -4.95 28.72
N MET A 268 2.38 -5.24 27.45
CA MET A 268 1.41 -5.48 26.38
C MET A 268 0.49 -6.64 26.72
N GLN A 269 1.04 -7.77 27.15
CA GLN A 269 0.23 -8.93 27.57
C GLN A 269 -0.70 -8.57 28.73
N ARG A 270 -0.17 -7.94 29.78
CA ARG A 270 -0.97 -7.52 30.95
C ARG A 270 -2.08 -6.55 30.54
N ALA A 271 -1.78 -5.58 29.70
CA ALA A 271 -2.75 -4.60 29.21
C ALA A 271 -3.85 -5.24 28.37
N VAL A 272 -3.50 -6.10 27.39
CA VAL A 272 -4.49 -6.78 26.53
C VAL A 272 -5.41 -7.69 27.36
N ILE A 273 -4.87 -8.40 28.36
CA ILE A 273 -5.67 -9.20 29.30
C ILE A 273 -6.59 -8.31 30.13
N ALA A 274 -6.07 -7.20 30.68
CA ALA A 274 -6.85 -6.25 31.46
C ALA A 274 -8.01 -5.67 30.65
N GLU A 275 -7.79 -5.33 29.38
CA GLU A 275 -8.83 -4.78 28.49
C GLU A 275 -9.99 -5.74 28.23
N PHE A 276 -9.70 -7.04 28.14
CA PHE A 276 -10.73 -8.06 28.02
C PHE A 276 -11.65 -8.06 29.24
N PHE A 277 -11.07 -8.11 30.43
CA PHE A 277 -11.84 -8.10 31.68
C PHE A 277 -12.54 -6.77 31.89
N HIS A 278 -11.92 -5.65 31.52
CA HIS A 278 -12.55 -4.34 31.54
C HIS A 278 -13.79 -4.29 30.65
N CYS A 279 -13.72 -4.81 29.43
CA CYS A 279 -14.86 -4.82 28.52
C CYS A 279 -15.98 -5.76 29.01
N CYS A 280 -15.63 -6.89 29.62
CA CYS A 280 -16.58 -7.93 30.05
C CYS A 280 -17.24 -7.66 31.41
N SER A 281 -16.58 -6.92 32.31
CA SER A 281 -17.07 -6.69 33.68
C SER A 281 -18.24 -5.70 33.73
N LYS A 282 -19.10 -5.85 34.74
CA LYS A 282 -20.13 -4.85 35.10
C LYS A 282 -19.53 -3.80 36.05
N ALA A 283 -20.19 -2.65 36.19
CA ALA A 283 -19.82 -1.49 37.01
C ALA A 283 -19.25 -1.77 38.43
N LYS A 284 -19.49 -2.95 39.03
CA LYS A 284 -19.06 -3.33 40.39
C LYS A 284 -17.83 -4.24 40.49
N GLN A 285 -17.24 -4.72 39.38
CA GLN A 285 -15.99 -5.48 39.42
C GLN A 285 -14.90 -4.71 38.67
N GLN A 286 -14.28 -3.78 39.39
CA GLN A 286 -13.27 -2.87 38.86
C GLN A 286 -11.87 -3.51 38.97
N MET A 287 -11.55 -4.42 38.05
CA MET A 287 -10.21 -5.03 38.04
C MET A 287 -9.30 -4.34 37.01
N HIS A 288 -8.32 -3.61 37.56
CA HIS A 288 -7.07 -3.09 36.98
C HIS A 288 -7.13 -1.93 35.95
N GLY A 289 -6.20 -0.99 36.11
CA GLY A 289 -5.89 0.14 35.21
C GLY A 289 -4.98 1.19 35.90
N PRO A 290 -4.18 1.98 35.16
CA PRO A 290 -3.33 3.02 35.73
C PRO A 290 -4.18 4.15 36.36
N VAL A 291 -3.75 4.65 37.52
CA VAL A 291 -4.39 5.72 38.30
C VAL A 291 -3.96 7.08 37.76
N GLY A 292 -4.84 8.08 37.79
CA GLY A 292 -4.52 9.47 37.46
C GLY A 292 -5.27 10.08 36.28
N PRO A 293 -5.08 11.40 36.04
CA PRO A 293 -5.84 12.17 35.04
C PRO A 293 -5.55 11.78 33.60
N ASP A 294 -4.36 11.23 33.34
CA ASP A 294 -3.93 10.74 32.02
C ASP A 294 -4.30 9.26 31.79
N SER A 295 -4.98 8.64 32.75
CA SER A 295 -5.49 7.28 32.59
C SER A 295 -6.41 7.22 31.37
N TRP A 296 -6.25 6.23 30.51
CA TRP A 296 -7.20 5.99 29.41
C TRP A 296 -8.60 5.58 29.92
N ARG A 297 -8.73 5.28 31.21
CA ARG A 297 -9.97 4.85 31.86
C ARG A 297 -10.76 6.05 32.39
N LYS A 298 -11.93 6.32 31.81
CA LYS A 298 -12.81 7.44 32.22
C LYS A 298 -13.17 7.44 33.72
N PHE A 299 -13.24 6.27 34.35
CA PHE A 299 -13.41 6.16 35.80
C PHE A 299 -12.22 6.74 36.57
N GLN A 300 -10.98 6.34 36.23
CA GLN A 300 -9.78 6.84 36.89
C GLN A 300 -9.57 8.33 36.62
N GLN A 301 -9.89 8.79 35.41
CA GLN A 301 -9.95 10.23 35.10
C GLN A 301 -10.97 10.97 35.95
N ALA A 302 -12.15 10.38 36.17
CA ALA A 302 -13.20 10.99 36.97
C ALA A 302 -12.82 11.02 38.46
N VAL A 303 -12.25 9.93 38.99
CA VAL A 303 -11.69 9.88 40.35
C VAL A 303 -10.60 10.94 40.53
N SER A 304 -9.68 11.09 39.58
CA SER A 304 -8.64 12.13 39.64
C SER A 304 -9.15 13.58 39.52
N LYS A 305 -10.42 13.75 39.16
CA LYS A 305 -11.07 15.06 38.96
C LYS A 305 -12.24 15.26 39.93
N ASP A 306 -12.35 14.43 40.97
CA ASP A 306 -13.45 14.42 41.95
C ASP A 306 -14.86 14.38 41.31
N LYS A 307 -15.00 13.63 40.21
CA LYS A 307 -16.28 13.43 39.50
C LYS A 307 -16.82 12.03 39.73
N ILE A 308 -18.13 11.95 39.95
CA ILE A 308 -18.85 10.67 40.01
C ILE A 308 -18.96 10.08 38.59
N TYR A 309 -18.36 8.91 38.36
CA TYR A 309 -18.49 8.17 37.10
C TYR A 309 -19.52 7.04 37.22
N ILE A 310 -20.62 7.16 36.48
CA ILE A 310 -21.63 6.11 36.37
C ILE A 310 -21.30 5.27 35.13
N ASP A 311 -20.78 4.05 35.35
CA ASP A 311 -20.57 3.10 34.26
C ASP A 311 -21.90 2.50 33.81
N LYS A 312 -22.34 2.90 32.61
CA LYS A 312 -23.54 2.36 31.95
C LYS A 312 -23.28 1.01 31.24
N SER A 313 -22.06 0.46 31.34
CA SER A 313 -21.71 -0.78 30.66
C SER A 313 -22.44 -1.99 31.28
N LYS A 314 -23.22 -2.70 30.45
CA LYS A 314 -23.95 -3.90 30.87
C LYS A 314 -23.05 -5.14 31.04
N GLY A 315 -21.78 -5.06 30.61
CA GLY A 315 -20.84 -6.17 30.59
C GLY A 315 -21.34 -7.40 29.82
N LEU A 316 -20.67 -8.53 30.00
CA LEU A 316 -21.16 -9.83 29.58
C LEU A 316 -21.60 -10.67 30.82
N PRO A 317 -22.64 -11.49 30.70
CA PRO A 317 -22.96 -12.53 31.66
C PRO A 317 -21.74 -13.44 31.99
N PRO A 318 -21.51 -13.82 33.28
CA PRO A 318 -20.34 -14.61 33.67
C PRO A 318 -20.17 -15.94 32.92
N ASN A 319 -21.28 -16.63 32.63
CA ASN A 319 -21.27 -17.85 31.82
C ASN A 319 -20.67 -17.59 30.42
N LEU A 320 -21.06 -16.50 29.75
CA LEU A 320 -20.51 -16.13 28.44
C LEU A 320 -19.03 -15.76 28.53
N ILE A 321 -18.60 -15.06 29.60
CA ILE A 321 -17.19 -14.72 29.82
C ILE A 321 -16.36 -16.00 29.89
N ASN A 322 -16.79 -17.00 30.67
CA ASN A 322 -16.09 -18.27 30.81
C ASN A 322 -15.92 -19.01 29.47
N ILE A 323 -16.87 -18.85 28.56
CA ILE A 323 -16.82 -19.45 27.23
C ILE A 323 -15.88 -18.69 26.29
N ILE A 324 -15.88 -17.35 26.36
CA ILE A 324 -15.11 -16.48 25.46
C ILE A 324 -13.63 -16.41 25.89
N LYS A 325 -13.38 -16.36 27.20
CA LYS A 325 -12.07 -16.17 27.82
C LYS A 325 -10.99 -17.10 27.24
N PRO A 326 -11.19 -18.43 27.10
CA PRO A 326 -10.16 -19.30 26.52
C PRO A 326 -9.74 -18.91 25.10
N THR A 327 -10.69 -18.45 24.27
CA THR A 327 -10.40 -18.00 22.90
C THR A 327 -9.64 -16.68 22.91
N TYR A 328 -9.97 -15.77 23.82
CA TYR A 328 -9.29 -14.48 23.96
C TYR A 328 -7.90 -14.62 24.58
N MET A 329 -7.71 -15.49 25.58
CA MET A 329 -6.39 -15.70 26.21
C MET A 329 -5.37 -16.29 25.23
N LYS A 330 -5.80 -17.13 24.27
CA LYS A 330 -4.96 -17.58 23.15
C LYS A 330 -4.52 -16.44 22.21
N LEU A 331 -5.19 -15.29 22.25
CA LEU A 331 -4.81 -14.06 21.53
C LEU A 331 -3.98 -13.10 22.41
N CYS A 332 -3.75 -13.45 23.68
CA CYS A 332 -2.87 -12.73 24.61
C CYS A 332 -1.54 -13.45 24.82
N ASP A 333 -1.30 -14.54 24.09
CA ASP A 333 -0.06 -15.31 24.17
C ASP A 333 1.15 -14.45 23.79
N GLN A 334 2.27 -14.61 24.50
CA GLN A 334 3.46 -13.79 24.27
C GLN A 334 4.05 -14.01 22.87
N ASN A 335 4.05 -15.24 22.34
CA ASN A 335 4.53 -15.50 20.98
C ASN A 335 3.62 -14.86 19.94
N PHE A 336 2.32 -14.75 20.23
CA PHE A 336 1.38 -14.03 19.39
C PHE A 336 1.61 -12.51 19.43
N LEU A 337 1.76 -11.93 20.61
CA LEU A 337 1.95 -10.48 20.81
C LEU A 337 3.33 -9.99 20.38
N ALA A 338 4.38 -10.83 20.47
CA ALA A 338 5.72 -10.52 19.99
C ALA A 338 5.74 -10.11 18.51
N LYS A 339 4.83 -10.66 17.70
CA LYS A 339 4.69 -10.33 16.28
C LYS A 339 4.28 -8.88 16.02
N CYS A 340 3.64 -8.20 16.98
CA CYS A 340 3.27 -6.79 16.89
C CYS A 340 4.00 -5.90 17.87
N LEU A 341 5.04 -6.42 18.56
CA LEU A 341 5.83 -5.69 19.55
C LEU A 341 6.36 -4.34 19.03
N PRO A 342 6.83 -4.22 17.77
CA PRO A 342 7.30 -2.93 17.23
C PRO A 342 6.19 -1.91 16.96
N GLY A 343 4.91 -2.28 17.09
CA GLY A 343 3.78 -1.36 16.99
C GLY A 343 3.52 -0.77 15.59
N LYS A 344 4.01 -1.41 14.52
CA LYS A 344 3.94 -0.85 13.17
C LYS A 344 2.58 -1.07 12.48
N THR A 345 2.31 -0.28 11.46
CA THR A 345 1.09 -0.34 10.62
C THR A 345 1.48 -0.55 9.16
N GLN A 346 0.53 -0.97 8.31
CA GLN A 346 0.75 -1.12 6.87
C GLN A 346 0.00 -0.06 6.05
N ASN A 347 -0.29 1.09 6.65
CA ASN A 347 -1.03 2.18 5.99
C ASN A 347 -0.29 2.69 4.73
N SER A 348 1.04 2.61 4.72
CA SER A 348 1.86 2.97 3.55
C SER A 348 1.54 2.09 2.34
N ASN A 349 1.29 0.80 2.54
CA ASN A 349 0.90 -0.11 1.45
C ASN A 349 -0.47 0.25 0.90
N GLU A 350 -1.46 0.52 1.76
CA GLU A 350 -2.79 0.96 1.34
C GLU A 350 -2.74 2.28 0.55
N CYS A 351 -1.89 3.21 0.99
CA CYS A 351 -1.64 4.47 0.30
C CYS A 351 -0.99 4.25 -1.08
N PHE A 352 0.09 3.46 -1.15
CA PHE A 352 0.77 3.12 -2.41
C PHE A 352 -0.17 2.43 -3.39
N ASN A 353 -0.92 1.43 -2.94
CA ASN A 353 -1.93 0.75 -3.73
C ASN A 353 -2.98 1.73 -4.27
N GLY A 354 -3.41 2.68 -3.43
CA GLY A 354 -4.31 3.76 -3.85
C GLY A 354 -3.75 4.60 -5.00
N ILE A 355 -2.45 4.93 -4.98
CA ILE A 355 -1.78 5.65 -6.06
C ILE A 355 -1.65 4.78 -7.31
N LEU A 356 -1.17 3.54 -7.17
CA LEU A 356 -1.02 2.58 -8.28
C LEU A 356 -2.31 2.46 -9.12
N TRP A 357 -3.46 2.32 -8.43
CA TRP A 357 -4.73 2.12 -9.11
C TRP A 357 -5.39 3.42 -9.61
N LYS A 358 -4.85 4.60 -9.26
CA LYS A 358 -5.19 5.87 -9.94
C LYS A 358 -4.55 5.92 -11.34
N PHE A 359 -3.28 5.51 -11.46
CA PHE A 359 -2.62 5.40 -12.76
C PHE A 359 -3.12 4.22 -13.59
N ILE A 360 -3.55 3.15 -12.92
CA ILE A 360 -4.06 1.93 -13.56
C ILE A 360 -5.46 1.61 -13.04
N PRO A 361 -6.51 2.24 -13.57
CA PRO A 361 -7.87 1.96 -13.13
C PRO A 361 -8.23 0.46 -13.17
N LYS A 362 -8.97 -0.01 -12.16
CA LYS A 362 -9.30 -1.43 -11.97
C LYS A 362 -10.41 -1.94 -12.91
N ASP A 363 -11.15 -1.03 -13.52
CA ASP A 363 -12.25 -1.29 -14.45
C ASP A 363 -11.79 -1.70 -15.85
N VAL A 364 -10.58 -1.31 -16.26
CA VAL A 364 -10.05 -1.56 -17.61
C VAL A 364 -8.83 -2.47 -17.58
N PHE A 365 -8.86 -3.58 -18.33
CA PHE A 365 -7.67 -4.42 -18.49
C PHE A 365 -6.55 -3.67 -19.23
N VAL A 366 -5.33 -3.79 -18.72
CA VAL A 366 -4.12 -3.20 -19.34
C VAL A 366 -3.07 -4.26 -19.64
N SER A 367 -2.23 -4.01 -20.66
CA SER A 367 -1.06 -4.86 -20.93
C SER A 367 0.04 -4.64 -19.88
N LEU A 368 0.94 -5.62 -19.71
CA LEU A 368 2.07 -5.54 -18.77
C LEU A 368 2.91 -4.26 -18.92
N THR A 369 3.19 -3.79 -20.15
CA THR A 369 3.89 -2.51 -20.35
C THR A 369 3.17 -1.32 -19.71
N ILE A 370 1.84 -1.28 -19.78
CA ILE A 370 1.07 -0.19 -19.20
C ILE A 370 0.99 -0.34 -17.68
N LEU A 371 0.87 -1.58 -17.18
CA LEU A 371 0.98 -1.87 -15.75
C LEU A 371 2.33 -1.39 -15.19
N ARG A 372 3.44 -1.68 -15.88
CA ARG A 372 4.78 -1.20 -15.51
C ARG A 372 4.87 0.30 -15.53
N LEU A 373 4.42 0.96 -16.61
CA LEU A 373 4.41 2.42 -16.69
C LEU A 373 3.69 3.06 -15.49
N GLY A 374 2.42 2.69 -15.25
CA GLY A 374 1.67 3.27 -14.14
C GLY A 374 2.23 2.88 -12.78
N GLY A 375 2.81 1.67 -12.66
CA GLY A 375 3.45 1.22 -11.44
C GLY A 375 4.73 1.98 -11.11
N TYR A 376 5.61 2.21 -12.09
CA TYR A 376 6.80 3.04 -11.91
C TYR A 376 6.42 4.50 -11.63
N MET A 377 5.41 5.05 -12.30
CA MET A 377 4.87 6.37 -11.96
C MET A 377 4.33 6.42 -10.52
N ALA A 378 3.68 5.35 -10.04
CA ALA A 378 3.25 5.24 -8.66
C ALA A 378 4.40 5.24 -7.66
N VAL A 379 5.48 4.49 -7.95
CA VAL A 379 6.71 4.50 -7.12
C VAL A 379 7.29 5.90 -7.03
N ILE A 380 7.45 6.57 -8.17
CA ILE A 380 8.01 7.91 -8.25
C ILE A 380 7.14 8.90 -7.47
N GLN A 381 5.83 8.89 -7.70
CA GLN A 381 4.91 9.79 -6.99
C GLN A 381 4.86 9.51 -5.49
N PHE A 382 4.93 8.25 -5.10
CA PHE A 382 4.90 7.88 -3.68
C PHE A 382 6.17 8.34 -2.95
N ASN A 383 7.34 8.12 -3.54
CA ASN A 383 8.62 8.48 -2.90
C ASN A 383 8.98 9.97 -3.01
N LYS A 384 8.64 10.63 -4.13
CA LYS A 384 9.07 12.01 -4.45
C LYS A 384 7.93 13.01 -4.68
N GLY A 385 6.67 12.58 -4.63
CA GLY A 385 5.53 13.43 -4.97
C GLY A 385 5.34 13.61 -6.49
N PHE A 386 4.40 14.47 -6.86
CA PHE A 386 4.15 14.81 -8.27
C PHE A 386 5.38 15.41 -8.94
N GLN A 387 6.18 16.19 -8.21
CA GLN A 387 7.44 16.74 -8.74
C GLN A 387 8.39 15.66 -9.26
N GLY A 388 8.44 14.48 -8.64
CA GLY A 388 9.27 13.37 -9.14
C GLY A 388 8.89 12.89 -10.54
N LEU A 389 7.62 13.04 -10.94
CA LEU A 389 7.17 12.63 -12.28
C LEU A 389 7.77 13.49 -13.40
N ILE A 390 8.24 14.70 -13.08
CA ILE A 390 8.90 15.61 -14.03
C ILE A 390 10.20 14.99 -14.54
N ASP A 391 10.89 14.20 -13.72
CA ASP A 391 12.15 13.55 -14.11
C ASP A 391 11.95 12.54 -15.26
N ILE A 392 10.72 12.03 -15.45
CA ILE A 392 10.37 11.21 -16.62
C ILE A 392 10.45 12.03 -17.91
N LEU A 393 10.00 13.29 -17.89
CA LEU A 393 10.06 14.19 -19.06
C LEU A 393 11.50 14.69 -19.28
N LYS A 394 12.23 15.01 -18.20
CA LYS A 394 13.64 15.40 -18.27
C LYS A 394 14.52 14.29 -18.85
N HIS A 395 14.18 13.01 -18.62
CA HIS A 395 14.88 11.88 -19.24
C HIS A 395 14.89 11.94 -20.78
N PHE A 396 13.89 12.59 -21.38
CA PHE A 396 13.84 12.81 -22.83
C PHE A 396 14.50 14.11 -23.28
N GLY A 397 15.03 14.92 -22.37
CA GLY A 397 15.52 16.28 -22.65
C GLY A 397 14.40 17.30 -22.82
N VAL A 398 13.16 16.99 -22.39
CA VAL A 398 12.05 17.93 -22.52
C VAL A 398 12.08 18.95 -21.38
N THR A 399 12.23 20.22 -21.74
CA THR A 399 12.09 21.34 -20.80
C THR A 399 10.64 21.46 -20.37
N VAL A 400 10.39 21.42 -19.07
CA VAL A 400 9.05 21.44 -18.49
C VAL A 400 8.62 22.88 -18.22
N GLY A 401 7.43 23.24 -18.70
CA GLY A 401 6.90 24.61 -18.58
C GLY A 401 6.52 24.97 -17.14
N VAL A 402 6.48 26.28 -16.86
CA VAL A 402 6.17 26.87 -15.54
C VAL A 402 4.83 26.38 -14.98
N LEU A 403 3.81 26.20 -15.84
CA LEU A 403 2.49 25.71 -15.41
C LEU A 403 2.55 24.29 -14.84
N THR A 404 3.36 23.40 -15.44
CA THR A 404 3.52 22.03 -14.92
C THR A 404 4.26 22.05 -13.59
N LEU A 405 5.33 22.84 -13.47
CA LEU A 405 6.09 22.99 -12.22
C LEU A 405 5.20 23.50 -11.08
N LYS A 406 4.45 24.59 -11.34
CA LYS A 406 3.52 25.18 -10.37
C LYS A 406 2.39 24.21 -10.01
N GLY A 407 1.69 23.65 -11.01
CA GLY A 407 0.56 22.75 -10.78
C GLY A 407 0.95 21.48 -10.03
N PHE A 408 2.10 20.88 -10.32
CA PHE A 408 2.57 19.70 -9.59
C PHE A 408 2.97 20.04 -8.15
N SER A 409 3.53 21.24 -7.92
CA SER A 409 3.82 21.73 -6.57
C SER A 409 2.53 21.92 -5.76
N GLU A 410 1.51 22.54 -6.35
CA GLU A 410 0.19 22.72 -5.72
C GLU A 410 -0.46 21.37 -5.36
N LEU A 411 -0.40 20.39 -6.27
CA LEU A 411 -0.92 19.04 -6.00
C LEU A 411 -0.18 18.34 -4.85
N ASP A 412 1.13 18.53 -4.72
CA ASP A 412 1.90 18.02 -3.59
C ASP A 412 1.56 18.71 -2.27
N GLU A 413 1.32 20.02 -2.27
CA GLU A 413 0.89 20.76 -1.09
C GLU A 413 -0.52 20.37 -0.63
N ILE A 414 -1.46 20.17 -1.56
CA ILE A 414 -2.80 19.63 -1.27
C ILE A 414 -2.66 18.26 -0.60
N ARG A 415 -1.84 17.37 -1.17
CA ARG A 415 -1.59 16.03 -0.61
C ARG A 415 -1.02 16.09 0.81
N LYS A 416 -0.04 16.96 1.07
CA LYS A 416 0.53 17.15 2.42
C LYS A 416 -0.52 17.66 3.40
N THR A 417 -1.32 18.64 2.97
CA THR A 417 -2.40 19.23 3.78
C THR A 417 -3.47 18.21 4.12
N ASP A 418 -3.90 17.40 3.16
CA ASP A 418 -4.87 16.32 3.38
C ASP A 418 -4.33 15.25 4.32
N SER A 419 -3.05 14.88 4.18
CA SER A 419 -2.39 13.94 5.08
C SER A 419 -2.38 14.45 6.52
N LYS A 420 -1.99 15.72 6.73
CA LYS A 420 -2.04 16.39 8.03
C LYS A 420 -3.47 16.39 8.58
N ARG A 421 -4.46 16.82 7.79
CA ARG A 421 -5.87 16.83 8.18
C ARG A 421 -6.38 15.46 8.61
N HIS A 422 -6.03 14.41 7.87
CA HIS A 422 -6.41 13.03 8.17
C HIS A 422 -5.70 12.44 9.39
N SER A 423 -4.54 12.97 9.76
CA SER A 423 -3.80 12.55 10.96
C SER A 423 -4.42 13.07 12.26
N LEU A 424 -5.20 14.16 12.20
CA LEU A 424 -5.84 14.80 13.35
C LEU A 424 -6.81 13.86 14.08
N THR A 425 -6.79 13.92 15.40
CA THR A 425 -7.66 13.10 16.28
C THR A 425 -9.14 13.33 15.99
N VAL A 426 -9.54 14.59 15.73
CA VAL A 426 -10.93 14.95 15.39
C VAL A 426 -11.39 14.26 14.11
N ALA A 427 -10.55 14.25 13.07
CA ALA A 427 -10.86 13.57 11.80
C ALA A 427 -10.94 12.04 11.98
N LYS A 428 -10.07 11.45 12.83
CA LYS A 428 -10.12 10.02 13.17
C LYS A 428 -11.39 9.64 13.94
N VAL A 429 -11.91 10.51 14.78
CA VAL A 429 -13.16 10.31 15.53
C VAL A 429 -14.37 10.45 14.60
N ALA A 430 -14.36 11.41 13.68
CA ALA A 430 -15.44 11.60 12.70
C ALA A 430 -15.64 10.38 11.78
N ARG A 431 -14.57 9.68 11.39
CA ARG A 431 -14.64 8.46 10.56
C ARG A 431 -15.22 7.21 11.25
N LYS A 432 -15.40 7.26 12.57
CA LYS A 432 -15.93 6.13 13.36
C LYS A 432 -17.44 6.23 13.60
N LYS A 433 -18.09 7.30 13.14
CA LYS A 433 -19.54 7.38 12.97
C LYS A 433 -19.90 6.82 11.60
#